data_AF-A0A928YZ15-F1
#
_entry.id   AF-A0A928YZ15-F1
#
_cell.length_a   1.000
_cell.length_b   1.000
_cell.length_c   1.000
_cell.angle_alpha   90.00
_cell.angle_beta   90.00
_cell.angle_gamma   90.00
#
_symmetry.space_group_name_H-M   'P 1'
#
loop_
_entity.id
_entity.type
_entity.pdbx_description
1 polymer ?
#
loop_
_entity_poly.entity_id
_entity_poly.type
_entity_poly.pdbx_seq_one_letter_code
_entity_poly.pdbx_strand_id
1 'polypeptide(L)'
;MVGLKIEDQLNVKVVPVGIDFNKVALVVVSLLYEDIKNDIIARTDLTFDATAKTPQTWSVPLKDKHLNKYSWNAVFYMADGSERKMNATPQLSDSLTLALRMPVGV
;
A
#
# COMPACT_ATOMS: atom_id res chain seq x y z
N MET A 1 10.87 -25.72 -25.36
CA MET A 1 10.03 -24.53 -25.10
C MET A 1 10.13 -24.24 -23.62
N VAL A 2 10.87 -23.21 -23.21
CA VAL A 2 11.00 -22.85 -21.80
C VAL A 2 9.67 -22.23 -21.39
N GLY A 3 8.85 -22.97 -20.64
CA GLY A 3 7.65 -22.43 -20.03
C GLY A 3 8.09 -21.35 -19.06
N LEU A 4 7.74 -20.09 -19.35
CA LEU A 4 7.89 -18.99 -18.40
C LEU A 4 7.16 -19.44 -17.13
N LYS A 5 7.93 -19.72 -16.07
CA LYS A 5 7.37 -19.95 -14.74
C LYS A 5 6.87 -18.59 -14.30
N ILE A 6 5.61 -18.29 -14.59
CA ILE A 6 4.93 -17.13 -14.02
C ILE A 6 4.84 -17.48 -12.54
N GLU A 7 5.80 -16.99 -11.76
CA GLU A 7 5.69 -17.04 -10.32
C GLU A 7 4.40 -16.31 -9.94
N ASP A 8 3.57 -16.93 -9.11
CA ASP A 8 2.41 -16.25 -8.57
C ASP A 8 2.89 -15.00 -7.84
N GLN A 9 2.30 -13.85 -8.15
CA GLN A 9 2.65 -12.58 -7.52
C GLN A 9 1.41 -11.94 -6.92
N LEU A 10 1.56 -11.44 -5.71
CA LEU A 10 0.62 -10.52 -5.11
C LEU A 10 0.91 -9.13 -5.67
N ASN A 11 -0.02 -8.63 -6.49
CA ASN A 11 0.06 -7.30 -7.08
C ASN A 11 -0.98 -6.39 -6.41
N VAL A 12 -0.54 -5.55 -5.48
CA VAL A 12 -1.39 -4.59 -4.79
C VAL A 12 -1.29 -3.24 -5.49
N LYS A 13 -2.39 -2.80 -6.10
CA LYS A 13 -2.49 -1.47 -6.70
C LYS A 13 -2.98 -0.47 -5.66
N VAL A 14 -2.16 0.54 -5.36
CA VAL A 14 -2.51 1.62 -4.44
C VAL A 14 -2.90 2.86 -5.25
N VAL A 15 -4.12 3.34 -5.01
CA VAL A 15 -4.77 4.38 -5.80
C VAL A 15 -5.10 5.57 -4.90
N PRO A 16 -4.51 6.76 -5.09
CA PRO A 16 -4.98 7.97 -4.44
C PRO A 16 -6.32 8.41 -5.06
N VAL A 17 -7.38 8.49 -4.25
CA VAL A 17 -8.74 8.83 -4.71
C VAL A 17 -9.21 10.10 -4.04
N GLY A 18 -9.35 11.18 -4.83
CA GLY A 18 -9.93 12.45 -4.37
C GLY A 18 -9.09 13.18 -3.33
N ILE A 19 -7.77 12.95 -3.30
CA ILE A 19 -6.85 13.63 -2.38
C ILE A 19 -6.53 15.03 -2.93
N ASP A 20 -6.81 16.06 -2.13
CA ASP A 20 -6.44 17.43 -2.43
C ASP A 20 -5.00 17.70 -1.95
N PHE A 21 -4.04 17.57 -2.86
CA PHE A 21 -2.62 17.79 -2.58
C PHE A 21 -2.23 19.26 -2.37
N ASN A 22 -3.19 20.21 -2.40
CA ASN A 22 -2.94 21.55 -1.88
C ASN A 22 -3.07 21.60 -0.35
N LYS A 23 -3.82 20.65 0.23
CA LYS A 23 -4.01 20.50 1.69
C LYS A 23 -3.17 19.38 2.27
N VAL A 24 -2.81 18.40 1.44
CA VAL A 24 -1.98 17.25 1.81
C VAL A 24 -0.61 17.44 1.19
N ALA A 25 0.42 17.59 2.03
CA ALA A 25 1.80 17.71 1.59
C ALA A 25 2.34 16.36 1.09
N LEU A 26 2.05 15.28 1.83
CA LEU A 26 2.56 13.95 1.53
C LEU A 26 1.62 12.87 2.09
N VAL A 27 1.44 11.78 1.35
CA VAL A 27 0.84 10.55 1.84
C VAL A 27 1.89 9.47 1.83
N VAL A 28 2.06 8.77 2.95
CA VAL A 28 2.94 7.61 3.08
C VAL A 28 2.08 6.39 3.35
N VAL A 29 2.21 5.36 2.50
CA VAL A 29 1.55 4.08 2.65
C VAL A 29 2.59 3.01 2.90
N SER A 30 2.58 2.46 4.10
CA SER A 30 3.45 1.34 4.45
C SER A 30 2.71 0.03 4.18
N LEU A 31 3.35 -0.87 3.45
CA LEU A 31 2.85 -2.22 3.18
C LEU A 31 3.86 -3.28 3.66
N LEU A 32 3.34 -4.36 4.23
CA LEU A 32 4.11 -5.48 4.76
C LEU A 32 3.45 -6.80 4.39
N TYR A 33 4.20 -7.68 3.76
CA TYR A 33 3.82 -9.06 3.46
C TYR A 33 4.81 -9.99 4.16
N GLU A 34 4.28 -11.00 4.84
CA GLU A 34 5.06 -11.96 5.61
C GLU A 34 4.59 -13.38 5.29
N ASP A 35 5.51 -14.18 4.77
CA ASP A 35 5.40 -15.63 4.62
C ASP A 35 6.64 -16.26 5.27
N ILE A 36 6.56 -16.35 6.59
CA ILE A 36 7.65 -16.82 7.46
C ILE A 36 8.01 -18.28 7.17
N LYS A 37 7.05 -19.09 6.70
CA LYS A 37 7.31 -20.51 6.36
C LYS A 37 8.19 -20.67 5.13
N ASN A 38 8.21 -19.67 4.26
CA ASN A 38 9.02 -19.65 3.04
C ASN A 38 10.10 -18.57 3.06
N ASP A 39 10.42 -18.01 4.24
CA ASP A 39 11.44 -16.96 4.45
C ASP A 39 11.23 -15.69 3.61
N ILE A 40 9.97 -15.30 3.37
CA ILE A 40 9.64 -14.09 2.61
C ILE A 40 9.11 -13.02 3.57
N ILE A 41 9.83 -11.89 3.60
CA ILE A 41 9.37 -10.66 4.24
C ILE A 41 9.57 -9.53 3.23
N ALA A 42 8.47 -8.95 2.76
CA ALA A 42 8.48 -7.82 1.84
C ALA A 42 7.88 -6.60 2.53
N ARG A 43 8.66 -5.54 2.68
CA ARG A 43 8.23 -4.25 3.23
C ARG A 43 8.48 -3.15 2.20
N THR A 44 7.52 -2.27 2.01
CA THR A 44 7.71 -1.08 1.17
C THR A 44 6.92 0.10 1.71
N ASP A 45 7.40 1.30 1.42
CA ASP A 45 6.66 2.54 1.60
C ASP A 45 6.40 3.18 0.23
N LEU A 46 5.13 3.42 -0.08
CA LEU A 46 4.72 4.14 -1.27
C LEU A 46 4.34 5.56 -0.88
N THR A 47 4.88 6.54 -1.60
CA THR A 47 4.64 7.96 -1.34
C THR A 47 3.80 8.59 -2.44
N PHE A 48 2.87 9.46 -2.05
CA PHE A 48 2.06 10.24 -2.98
C PHE A 48 2.08 11.71 -2.58
N ASP A 49 2.31 12.59 -3.54
CA ASP A 49 2.30 14.04 -3.36
C ASP A 49 1.74 14.74 -4.61
N ALA A 50 1.80 16.08 -4.65
CA ALA A 50 1.32 16.88 -5.77
C ALA A 50 1.95 16.49 -7.13
N THR A 51 3.19 16.00 -7.11
CA THR A 51 3.97 15.55 -8.28
C THR A 51 3.79 14.06 -8.58
N ALA A 52 3.60 13.23 -7.55
CA ALA A 52 3.48 11.78 -7.62
C ALA A 52 2.06 11.29 -7.23
N LYS A 53 1.06 11.70 -8.01
CA LYS A 53 -0.37 11.42 -7.74
C LYS A 53 -0.97 10.25 -8.55
N THR A 54 -0.17 9.53 -9.32
CA THR A 54 -0.64 8.38 -10.11
C THR A 54 -0.66 7.11 -9.25
N PRO A 55 -1.53 6.13 -9.56
CA PRO A 55 -1.51 4.84 -8.89
C PRO A 55 -0.14 4.17 -8.97
N GLN A 56 0.25 3.51 -7.88
CA GLN A 56 1.48 2.72 -7.79
C GLN A 56 1.14 1.26 -7.50
N THR A 57 1.98 0.35 -7.99
CA THR A 57 1.80 -1.09 -7.78
C THR A 57 2.95 -1.62 -6.96
N TRP A 58 2.62 -2.34 -5.90
CA TRP A 58 3.57 -3.13 -5.14
C TRP A 58 3.40 -4.62 -5.49
N SER A 59 4.49 -5.26 -5.86
CA SER A 59 4.51 -6.66 -6.29
C SER A 59 5.36 -7.49 -5.35
N VAL A 60 4.82 -8.62 -4.90
CA VAL A 60 5.51 -9.57 -4.01
C VAL A 60 5.40 -10.97 -4.58
N PRO A 61 6.50 -11.75 -4.67
CA PRO A 61 6.42 -13.14 -5.07
C PRO A 61 5.69 -13.96 -4.00
N LEU A 62 4.72 -14.77 -4.43
CA LEU A 62 3.99 -15.73 -3.60
C LEU A 62 4.59 -17.12 -3.77
N LYS A 63 4.99 -17.75 -2.66
CA LYS A 63 5.33 -19.18 -2.62
C LYS A 63 4.13 -20.03 -2.24
N ASP A 64 3.26 -19.50 -1.39
CA ASP A 64 1.94 -20.05 -1.09
C ASP A 64 0.84 -19.12 -1.61
N LYS A 65 0.02 -19.60 -2.56
CA LYS A 65 -1.10 -18.81 -3.13
C LYS A 65 -2.18 -18.47 -2.10
N HIS A 66 -2.25 -19.21 -0.99
CA HIS A 66 -3.21 -18.97 0.09
C HIS A 66 -2.74 -17.88 1.06
N LEU A 67 -1.45 -17.55 1.05
CA LEU A 67 -0.91 -16.39 1.77
C LEU A 67 -0.96 -15.18 0.84
N ASN A 68 -2.15 -14.63 0.63
CA ASN A 68 -2.37 -13.43 -0.20
C ASN A 68 -2.74 -12.18 0.64
N LYS A 69 -2.62 -12.28 1.97
CA LYS A 69 -2.89 -11.19 2.90
C LYS A 69 -1.62 -10.43 3.19
N TYR A 70 -1.77 -9.12 3.33
CA TYR A 70 -0.70 -8.19 3.69
C TYR A 70 -1.24 -7.19 4.70
N SER A 71 -0.34 -6.62 5.49
CA SER A 71 -0.62 -5.56 6.44
C SER A 71 -0.32 -4.20 5.81
N TRP A 72 -1.16 -3.19 6.06
CA TRP A 72 -0.93 -1.86 5.55
C TRP A 72 -1.45 -0.75 6.48
N ASN A 73 -0.84 0.43 6.40
CA ASN A 73 -1.33 1.66 7.00
C ASN A 73 -0.99 2.85 6.11
N ALA A 74 -1.76 3.93 6.25
CA ALA A 74 -1.49 5.18 5.56
C ALA A 74 -1.47 6.35 6.54
N VAL A 75 -0.50 7.25 6.35
CA VAL A 75 -0.36 8.51 7.09
C VAL A 75 -0.38 9.66 6.09
N PHE A 76 -1.21 10.65 6.37
CA PHE A 76 -1.36 11.87 5.59
C PHE A 76 -0.71 13.01 6.36
N TYR A 77 0.37 13.55 5.81
CA TYR A 77 1.02 14.76 6.30
C TYR A 77 0.36 15.95 5.62
N MET A 78 -0.29 16.80 6.42
CA MET A 78 -1.05 17.94 5.96
C MET A 78 -0.13 19.15 5.74
N ALA A 79 -0.54 20.06 4.86
CA ALA A 79 0.21 21.29 4.56
C ALA A 79 0.26 22.26 5.75
N ASP A 80 -0.67 22.12 6.72
CA ASP A 80 -0.66 22.86 7.99
C ASP A 80 0.28 22.26 9.06
N GLY A 81 1.01 21.18 8.72
CA GLY A 81 1.92 20.47 9.61
C GLY A 81 1.25 19.41 10.49
N SER A 82 -0.09 19.26 10.44
CA SER A 82 -0.78 18.18 11.15
C SER A 82 -0.63 16.82 10.46
N GLU A 83 -0.83 15.75 11.22
CA GLU A 83 -0.84 14.38 10.69
C GLU A 83 -2.22 13.75 10.85
N ARG A 84 -2.66 13.03 9.82
CA ARG A 84 -3.89 12.23 9.85
C ARG A 84 -3.58 10.79 9.48
N LYS A 85 -3.83 9.87 10.39
CA LYS A 85 -3.67 8.43 10.15
C LYS A 85 -4.98 7.89 9.60
N MET A 86 -4.92 7.15 8.50
CA MET A 86 -6.09 6.45 7.96
C MET A 86 -6.53 5.33 8.90
N ASN A 87 -5.54 4.62 9.45
CA ASN A 87 -5.73 3.54 10.41
C ASN A 87 -4.87 3.81 11.64
N ALA A 88 -5.41 3.57 12.85
CA ALA A 88 -4.65 3.71 14.10
C ALA A 88 -3.51 2.69 14.20
N THR A 89 -3.73 1.50 13.63
CA THR A 89 -2.76 0.39 13.54
C THR A 89 -2.75 -0.17 12.11
N PRO A 90 -1.67 -0.86 11.70
CA PRO A 90 -1.68 -1.61 10.45
C PRO A 90 -2.88 -2.57 10.36
N GLN A 91 -3.52 -2.60 9.20
CA GLN A 91 -4.69 -3.43 8.91
C GLN A 91 -4.31 -4.56 7.96
N LEU A 92 -4.81 -5.75 8.23
CA LEU A 92 -4.71 -6.88 7.30
C LEU A 92 -5.73 -6.72 6.17
N SER A 93 -5.29 -6.99 4.95
CA SER A 93 -6.10 -6.94 3.72
C SER A 93 -5.65 -8.02 2.75
N ASP A 94 -6.58 -8.59 2.00
CA ASP A 94 -6.36 -9.43 0.81
C ASP A 94 -6.77 -8.72 -0.48
N SER A 95 -7.21 -7.45 -0.40
CA SER A 95 -7.62 -6.67 -1.56
C SER A 95 -6.44 -6.39 -2.48
N LEU A 96 -6.60 -6.65 -3.77
CA LEU A 96 -5.60 -6.29 -4.80
C LEU A 96 -5.64 -4.79 -5.17
N THR A 97 -6.60 -4.04 -4.64
CA THR A 97 -6.69 -2.59 -4.84
C THR A 97 -6.95 -1.89 -3.52
N LEU A 98 -6.04 -0.99 -3.15
CA LEU A 98 -6.21 -0.08 -2.02
C LEU A 98 -6.54 1.31 -2.51
N ALA A 99 -7.73 1.80 -2.18
CA ALA A 99 -8.10 3.18 -2.43
C ALA A 99 -7.71 4.04 -1.21
N LEU A 100 -6.72 4.90 -1.38
CA LEU A 100 -6.38 5.91 -0.38
C LEU A 100 -7.38 7.04 -0.47
N ARG A 101 -8.07 7.30 0.62
CA ARG A 101 -8.99 8.41 0.76
C ARG A 101 -8.63 9.17 2.02
N MET A 102 -8.81 10.48 1.99
CA MET A 102 -8.71 11.29 3.18
C MET A 102 -9.64 10.73 4.27
N PRO A 103 -9.16 10.47 5.49
CA PRO A 103 -10.04 10.13 6.59
C PRO A 103 -11.02 11.28 6.80
N VAL A 104 -12.32 10.98 6.75
CA VAL A 104 -13.38 11.93 7.14
C VAL A 104 -13.27 12.19 8.65
N GLY A 105 -13.56 13.42 9.07
CA GLY A 105 -13.20 13.99 10.37
C GLY A 105 -13.28 13.04 11.57
N VAL A 106 -12.27 13.17 12.44
CA VAL A 106 -12.37 12.82 13.86
C VAL A 106 -12.72 14.09 14.61
#